data_AF-A0A446B3D4-F1
#
_entry.id   AF-A0A446B3D4-F1
#
_cell.length_a   1.000
_cell.length_b   1.000
_cell.length_c   1.000
_cell.angle_alpha   90.00
_cell.angle_beta   90.00
_cell.angle_gamma   90.00
#
_symmetry.space_group_name_H-M   'P 1'
#
loop_
_entity.id
_entity.type
_entity.pdbx_description
1 polymer ?
#
loop_
_entity_poly.entity_id
_entity_poly.type
_entity_poly.pdbx_seq_one_letter_code
_entity_poly.pdbx_strand_id
1 'polypeptide(L)'
;MKQLLLGALLVSVAGIANADIPLVNATCPGNIEVHADEGGPIYINGKEAKLKKFNDNYFEAKGSGVTISLTIKPDGSPDVSYTGKGGANGVCELTDQD
;
A
#
# COMPACT_ATOMS: atom_id res chain seq x y z
N MET A 1 28.89 -46.97 -18.98
CA MET A 1 27.55 -46.55 -19.47
C MET A 1 26.83 -45.95 -18.27
N LYS A 2 27.00 -44.64 -18.02
CA LYS A 2 26.14 -43.53 -18.51
C LYS A 2 24.73 -43.66 -17.90
N GLN A 3 24.59 -43.25 -16.64
CA GLN A 3 23.89 -42.01 -16.22
C GLN A 3 22.38 -42.19 -16.18
N LEU A 4 21.76 -41.92 -15.03
CA LEU A 4 20.44 -41.29 -14.90
C LEU A 4 20.20 -40.96 -13.42
N LEU A 5 20.85 -39.87 -12.97
CA LEU A 5 20.47 -39.17 -11.75
C LEU A 5 19.18 -38.40 -12.06
N LEU A 6 18.03 -38.90 -11.60
CA LEU A 6 16.78 -38.14 -11.60
C LEU A 6 16.87 -37.08 -10.48
N GLY A 7 17.26 -35.85 -10.85
CA GLY A 7 17.12 -34.68 -9.99
C GLY A 7 15.66 -34.24 -9.98
N ALA A 8 14.97 -34.42 -8.85
CA ALA A 8 13.65 -33.84 -8.63
C ALA A 8 13.80 -32.33 -8.37
N LEU A 9 13.50 -31.51 -9.37
CA LEU A 9 13.45 -30.06 -9.25
C LEU A 9 12.16 -29.66 -8.52
N LEU A 10 12.25 -29.44 -7.20
CA LEU A 10 11.17 -28.86 -6.41
C LEU A 10 11.07 -27.37 -6.74
N VAL A 11 10.15 -27.01 -7.64
CA VAL A 11 9.82 -25.61 -7.90
C VAL A 11 8.92 -25.13 -6.77
N SER A 12 9.50 -24.48 -5.77
CA SER A 12 8.76 -23.77 -4.73
C SER A 12 8.08 -22.56 -5.37
N VAL A 13 6.79 -22.67 -5.68
CA VAL A 13 5.97 -21.51 -6.00
C VAL A 13 5.73 -20.78 -4.69
N ALA A 14 6.60 -19.82 -4.36
CA ALA A 14 6.34 -18.89 -3.27
C ALA A 14 5.09 -18.08 -3.66
N GLY A 15 3.95 -18.43 -3.08
CA GLY A 15 2.76 -17.60 -3.19
C GLY A 15 3.08 -16.25 -2.59
N ILE A 16 3.03 -15.19 -3.40
CA ILE A 16 3.10 -13.83 -2.92
C ILE A 16 1.84 -13.65 -2.06
N ALA A 17 2.00 -13.65 -0.75
CA ALA A 17 0.95 -13.20 0.15
C ALA A 17 0.77 -11.71 -0.14
N ASN A 18 -0.18 -11.38 -1.02
CA ASN A 18 -0.57 -10.00 -1.25
C ASN A 18 -1.41 -9.62 -0.03
N ALA A 19 -0.78 -8.98 0.97
CA ALA A 19 -1.55 -8.27 1.97
C ALA A 19 -2.45 -7.27 1.24
N ASP A 20 -3.72 -7.21 1.64
CA ASP A 20 -4.70 -6.33 0.97
C ASP A 20 -4.19 -4.88 0.92
N ILE A 21 -3.48 -4.42 1.95
CA ILE A 21 -2.86 -3.10 2.00
C ILE A 21 -1.36 -3.28 2.27
N PRO A 22 -0.45 -2.70 1.45
CA PRO A 22 0.97 -2.70 1.75
C PRO A 22 1.29 -1.80 2.95
N LEU A 23 2.36 -2.13 3.67
CA LEU A 23 2.97 -1.26 4.67
C LEU A 23 3.49 0.00 3.98
N VAL A 24 3.03 1.18 4.40
CA VAL A 24 3.37 2.46 3.75
C VAL A 24 3.57 3.56 4.77
N ASN A 25 4.63 4.34 4.59
CA ASN A 25 4.77 5.67 5.18
C ASN A 25 4.81 6.71 4.06
N ALA A 26 4.01 7.76 4.19
CA ALA A 26 3.98 8.85 3.23
C ALA A 26 3.71 10.20 3.88
N THR A 27 4.19 11.27 3.28
CA THR A 27 3.84 12.64 3.62
C THR A 27 3.17 13.32 2.44
N CYS A 28 1.92 13.74 2.60
CA CYS A 28 1.21 14.50 1.58
C CYS A 28 1.41 16.01 1.76
N PRO A 29 1.25 16.82 0.69
CA PRO A 29 1.27 18.27 0.79
C PRO A 29 0.38 18.80 1.91
N GLY A 30 0.88 19.82 2.63
CA GLY A 30 0.23 20.31 3.84
C GLY A 30 0.61 19.55 5.12
N ASN A 31 1.72 18.79 5.09
CA ASN A 31 2.25 18.02 6.23
C ASN A 31 1.22 17.02 6.78
N ILE A 32 0.56 16.30 5.87
CA ILE A 32 -0.37 15.23 6.24
C ILE A 32 0.43 13.93 6.26
N GLU A 33 0.64 13.39 7.44
CA GLU A 33 1.31 12.12 7.64
C GLU A 33 0.33 10.98 7.39
N VAL A 34 0.73 10.02 6.56
CA VAL A 34 -0.02 8.83 6.25
C VAL A 34 0.82 7.63 6.62
N HIS A 35 0.23 6.75 7.43
CA HIS A 35 0.83 5.47 7.80
C HIS A 35 -0.19 4.37 7.53
N ALA A 36 0.16 3.36 6.74
CA ALA A 36 -0.65 2.17 6.54
C ALA A 36 0.09 0.98 7.12
N ASP A 37 -0.55 0.24 8.02
CA ASP A 37 -0.07 -1.07 8.45
C ASP A 37 -0.30 -2.11 7.34
N GLU A 38 0.53 -3.15 7.32
CA GLU A 38 0.32 -4.29 6.41
C GLU A 38 -1.03 -4.95 6.71
N GLY A 39 -1.92 -4.98 5.71
CA GLY A 39 -3.31 -5.43 5.86
C GLY A 39 -4.27 -4.39 6.48
N GLY A 40 -3.77 -3.20 6.81
CA GLY A 40 -4.50 -2.11 7.47
C GLY A 40 -4.49 -2.21 9.01
N PRO A 41 -4.91 -1.14 9.72
CA PRO A 41 -5.61 0.05 9.22
C PRO A 41 -4.69 1.12 8.60
N ILE A 42 -5.29 2.21 8.12
CA ILE A 42 -4.56 3.40 7.63
C ILE A 42 -4.79 4.55 8.63
N TYR A 43 -3.72 5.24 9.00
CA TYR A 43 -3.68 6.39 9.89
C TYR A 43 -3.40 7.67 9.11
N ILE A 44 -4.04 8.75 9.54
CA ILE A 44 -3.86 10.12 9.03
C ILE A 44 -3.51 11.01 10.23
N ASN A 45 -2.30 11.56 10.25
CA ASN A 45 -1.74 12.34 11.37
C ASN A 45 -1.87 11.59 12.71
N GLY A 46 -1.47 10.31 12.72
CA GLY A 46 -1.51 9.43 13.88
C GLY A 46 -2.91 9.00 14.34
N LYS A 47 -3.98 9.35 13.61
CA LYS A 47 -5.36 8.94 13.91
C LYS A 47 -5.85 7.93 12.90
N GLU A 48 -6.39 6.83 13.40
CA GLU A 48 -6.98 5.80 12.54
C GLU A 48 -8.09 6.40 11.68
N ALA A 49 -8.03 6.14 10.38
CA ALA A 49 -8.97 6.65 9.40
C ALA A 49 -9.99 5.57 9.03
N LYS A 50 -11.16 6.01 8.58
CA LYS A 50 -12.20 5.09 8.11
C LYS A 50 -11.81 4.54 6.75
N LEU A 51 -11.42 3.27 6.73
CA LEU A 51 -11.05 2.55 5.53
C LEU A 51 -12.27 2.14 4.70
N LYS A 52 -12.14 2.26 3.38
CA LYS A 52 -13.04 1.70 2.38
C LYS A 52 -12.20 1.02 1.29
N LYS A 53 -12.27 -0.31 1.22
CA LYS A 53 -11.75 -1.09 0.09
C LYS A 53 -12.71 -0.95 -1.10
N PHE A 54 -12.20 -0.55 -2.26
CA PHE A 54 -12.96 -0.56 -3.51
C PHE A 54 -12.68 -1.82 -4.33
N ASN A 55 -11.43 -2.24 -4.36
CA ASN A 55 -10.96 -3.50 -4.91
C ASN A 55 -9.59 -3.84 -4.30
N ASP A 56 -8.95 -4.92 -4.76
CA ASP A 56 -7.68 -5.40 -4.21
C ASP A 56 -6.49 -4.45 -4.47
N ASN A 57 -6.61 -3.51 -5.40
CA ASN A 57 -5.57 -2.56 -5.77
C ASN A 57 -5.90 -1.11 -5.41
N TYR A 58 -7.07 -0.82 -4.82
CA TYR A 58 -7.50 0.56 -4.55
C TYR A 58 -8.31 0.69 -3.26
N PHE A 59 -7.82 1.59 -2.40
CA PHE A 59 -8.32 1.82 -1.05
C PHE A 59 -8.49 3.32 -0.79
N GLU A 60 -9.54 3.70 -0.08
CA GLU A 60 -9.68 5.04 0.46
C GLU A 60 -9.67 5.01 1.99
N ALA A 61 -8.93 5.93 2.60
CA ALA A 61 -8.95 6.18 4.03
C ALA A 61 -9.43 7.60 4.30
N LYS A 62 -10.51 7.74 5.09
CA LYS A 62 -11.14 9.04 5.37
C LYS A 62 -10.96 9.41 6.83
N GLY A 63 -10.37 10.58 7.07
CA GLY A 63 -10.09 11.07 8.41
C GLY A 63 -9.62 12.52 8.37
N SER A 64 -9.79 13.25 9.48
CA SER A 64 -9.24 14.60 9.63
C SER A 64 -9.62 15.61 8.52
N GLY A 65 -10.74 15.39 7.83
CA GLY A 65 -11.21 16.26 6.74
C GLY A 65 -10.53 16.03 5.39
N VAL A 66 -9.77 14.94 5.24
CA VAL A 66 -9.14 14.51 3.98
C VAL A 66 -9.54 13.07 3.64
N THR A 67 -9.41 12.73 2.36
CA THR A 67 -9.47 11.37 1.83
C THR A 67 -8.09 11.05 1.28
N ILE A 68 -7.49 9.97 1.79
CA ILE A 68 -6.29 9.37 1.23
C ILE A 68 -6.72 8.30 0.25
N SER A 69 -6.13 8.30 -0.93
CA SER A 69 -6.28 7.31 -1.98
C SER A 69 -4.97 6.52 -2.07
N LEU A 70 -5.02 5.23 -1.76
CA LEU A 70 -3.89 4.31 -1.83
C LEU A 70 -4.13 3.30 -2.96
N THR A 71 -3.24 3.31 -3.94
CA THR A 71 -3.30 2.46 -5.12
C THR A 71 -2.10 1.54 -5.16
N ILE A 72 -2.31 0.26 -5.47
CA ILE A 72 -1.23 -0.68 -5.78
C ILE A 72 -1.10 -0.71 -7.31
N LYS A 73 0.05 -0.24 -7.83
CA LYS A 73 0.31 -0.21 -9.27
C LYS A 73 0.52 -1.64 -9.82
N PRO A 74 0.44 -1.84 -11.15
CA PRO A 74 0.70 -3.16 -11.75
C PRO A 74 2.10 -3.73 -11.48
N ASP A 75 3.08 -2.88 -11.16
CA ASP A 75 4.43 -3.26 -10.75
C ASP A 75 4.52 -3.67 -9.26
N GLY A 76 3.40 -3.63 -8.53
CA GLY A 76 3.28 -3.96 -7.10
C GLY A 76 3.62 -2.81 -6.16
N SER A 77 4.13 -1.68 -6.65
CA SER A 77 4.50 -0.55 -5.78
C SER A 77 3.30 0.33 -5.44
N PRO A 78 3.28 0.92 -4.23
CA PRO A 78 2.19 1.80 -3.80
C PRO A 78 2.28 3.18 -4.49
N ASP A 79 1.12 3.80 -4.67
CA ASP A 79 0.93 5.20 -5.03
C ASP A 79 -0.09 5.81 -4.07
N VAL A 80 0.24 6.96 -3.48
CA VAL A 80 -0.60 7.59 -2.47
C VAL A 80 -0.87 9.03 -2.86
N SER A 81 -2.15 9.42 -2.80
CA SER A 81 -2.58 10.79 -3.02
C SER A 81 -3.63 11.20 -2.00
N TYR A 82 -3.90 12.50 -1.90
CA TYR A 82 -4.92 13.03 -1.01
C TYR A 82 -5.87 13.98 -1.71
N THR A 83 -7.08 14.07 -1.18
CA THR A 83 -8.05 15.12 -1.47
C THR A 83 -8.60 15.68 -0.16
N GLY A 84 -8.48 16.99 0.02
CA GLY A 84 -9.01 17.74 1.15
C GLY A 84 -10.16 18.66 0.77
N LYS A 85 -10.61 19.44 1.76
CA LYS A 85 -11.66 20.45 1.56
C LYS A 85 -11.19 21.56 0.60
N GLY A 86 -12.15 22.18 -0.09
CA GLY A 86 -11.88 23.33 -0.94
C GLY A 86 -11.04 23.03 -2.19
N GLY A 87 -10.93 21.76 -2.59
CA GLY A 87 -10.17 21.34 -3.76
C GLY A 87 -8.67 21.12 -3.52
N ALA A 88 -8.20 21.19 -2.28
CA ALA A 88 -6.82 20.81 -1.94
C ALA A 88 -6.56 19.36 -2.33
N ASN A 89 -5.49 19.08 -3.06
CA ASN A 89 -5.11 17.73 -3.48
C ASN A 89 -3.62 17.66 -3.81
N GLY A 90 -3.11 16.44 -3.97
CA GLY A 90 -1.74 16.19 -4.38
C GLY A 90 -1.31 14.74 -4.20
N VAL A 91 -0.15 14.42 -4.75
CA VAL A 91 0.53 13.13 -4.56
C VAL A 91 1.39 13.22 -3.31
N CYS A 92 1.41 12.15 -2.52
CA CYS A 92 2.20 12.06 -1.30
C CYS A 92 3.59 11.50 -1.61
N GLU A 93 4.59 12.01 -0.91
CA GLU A 93 5.95 11.49 -0.97
C GLU A 93 6.04 10.24 -0.11
N LEU A 94 6.35 9.10 -0.72
CA LEU A 94 6.64 7.87 -0.01
C LEU A 94 8.01 7.98 0.64
N THR A 95 8.11 7.59 1.90
CA THR A 95 9.39 7.45 2.58
C THR A 95 9.69 5.97 2.74
N ASP A 96 10.89 5.56 2.35
CA ASP A 96 11.37 4.21 2.59
C ASP A 96 11.37 3.88 4.09
N GLN A 97 11.07 2.63 4.41
CA GLN A 97 11.27 2.09 5.75
C GLN A 97 12.66 1.50 5.82
N ASP A 98 13.60 2.27 6.38
CA ASP A 98 14.94 1.78 6.78
C ASP A 98 14.85 0.79 7.94
#